data_AF-A0A174AZ68-F1
#
_entry.id   AF-A0A174AZ68-F1
#
_cell.length_a   1.000
_cell.length_b   1.000
_cell.length_c   1.000
_cell.angle_alpha   90.00
_cell.angle_beta   90.00
_cell.angle_gamma   90.00
#
_symmetry.space_group_name_H-M   'P 1'
#
loop_
_entity.id
_entity.type
_entity.pdbx_description
1 polymer ?
#
loop_
_entity_poly.entity_id
_entity_poly.type
_entity_poly.pdbx_seq_one_letter_code
_entity_poly.pdbx_strand_id
1 'polypeptide(L)'
;MDVRKVQDMRKNVEHQYITEDSKTRIYLSVVREFNEKEYEKYSQKKKRAKMKKRIRFLKRLMVYIIPTAISLIFFGYLSDMLCAIRGSAELGSEWIAIPIMWVWIHALVRFAVGDDAY
;
A
#
# COMPACT_ATOMS: atom_id res chain seq x y z
N MET A 1 -19.65 17.05 -29.29
CA MET A 1 -18.58 16.09 -28.95
C MET A 1 -17.90 16.58 -27.68
N ASP A 2 -17.92 15.75 -26.63
CA ASP A 2 -17.42 16.13 -25.31
C ASP A 2 -15.93 15.77 -25.19
N VAL A 3 -15.07 16.78 -25.35
CA VAL A 3 -13.62 16.63 -25.37
C VAL A 3 -13.11 16.46 -23.94
N ARG A 4 -13.10 15.21 -23.44
CA ARG A 4 -12.45 14.88 -22.16
C ARG A 4 -10.94 15.06 -22.30
N LYS A 5 -10.41 16.15 -21.73
CA LYS A 5 -8.96 16.41 -21.66
C LYS A 5 -8.26 15.34 -20.82
N VAL A 6 -7.65 14.36 -21.48
CA VAL A 6 -6.76 13.37 -20.86
C VAL A 6 -5.40 14.03 -20.59
N GLN A 7 -5.24 14.66 -19.42
CA GLN A 7 -4.01 15.36 -19.00
C GLN A 7 -2.76 14.46 -18.94
N ASP A 8 -2.93 13.14 -18.81
CA ASP A 8 -1.83 12.19 -18.59
C ASP A 8 -1.02 11.86 -19.88
N MET A 9 -1.44 12.33 -21.06
CA MET A 9 -0.82 11.97 -22.34
C MET A 9 0.40 12.80 -22.76
N ARG A 10 0.73 13.88 -22.04
CA ARG A 10 1.83 14.79 -22.41
C ARG A 10 3.25 14.20 -22.32
N LYS A 11 3.41 12.89 -22.15
CA LYS A 11 4.73 12.26 -21.95
C LYS A 11 5.41 11.78 -23.23
N ASN A 12 4.69 11.61 -24.33
CA ASN A 12 5.26 11.16 -25.61
C ASN A 12 5.19 12.28 -26.67
N VAL A 13 5.77 13.43 -26.36
CA VAL A 13 5.96 14.49 -27.36
C VAL A 13 7.27 14.19 -28.06
N GLU A 14 7.22 13.59 -29.24
CA GLU A 14 8.40 13.50 -30.10
C GLU A 14 8.65 14.89 -30.69
N HIS A 15 9.83 15.44 -30.40
CA HIS A 15 10.23 16.74 -30.92
C HIS A 15 10.97 16.47 -32.22
N GLN A 16 10.34 16.79 -33.35
CA GLN A 16 10.96 16.62 -34.66
C GLN A 16 11.67 17.92 -35.05
N TYR A 17 12.94 17.82 -35.42
CA TYR A 17 13.72 18.96 -35.90
C TYR A 17 13.48 19.14 -37.40
N ILE A 18 13.13 20.36 -37.81
CA ILE A 18 13.16 20.79 -39.21
C ILE A 18 14.14 21.96 -39.26
N THR A 19 15.26 21.80 -39.98
CA THR A 19 16.04 22.93 -40.53
C THR A 19 15.35 23.31 -41.84
N GLU A 20 15.13 24.58 -42.19
CA GLU A 20 16.15 25.52 -42.66
C GLU A 20 15.50 26.90 -42.73
N ASP A 21 15.89 27.82 -41.82
CA ASP A 21 16.36 29.13 -42.25
C ASP A 21 17.09 29.84 -41.11
N SER A 22 18.14 30.56 -41.47
CA SER A 22 19.35 30.92 -40.70
C SER A 22 19.20 31.71 -39.37
N LYS A 23 18.01 31.85 -38.77
CA LYS A 23 17.82 32.64 -37.53
C LYS A 23 16.76 32.16 -36.53
N THR A 24 15.89 31.21 -36.86
CA THR A 24 14.77 30.81 -35.97
C THR A 24 14.68 29.30 -35.83
N ARG A 25 14.98 28.79 -34.63
CA ARG A 25 14.76 27.38 -34.27
C ARG A 25 13.27 27.18 -33.95
N ILE A 26 12.52 26.57 -34.87
CA ILE A 26 11.11 26.26 -34.67
C ILE A 26 11.00 24.83 -34.12
N TYR A 27 10.47 24.69 -32.91
CA TYR A 27 10.17 23.38 -32.31
C TYR A 27 8.76 22.96 -32.70
N LEU A 28 8.62 21.95 -33.55
CA LEU A 28 7.32 21.33 -33.83
C LEU A 28 7.12 20.16 -32.86
N SER A 29 6.23 20.34 -31.89
CA SER A 29 5.77 19.23 -31.06
C SER A 29 4.77 18.41 -31.88
N VAL A 30 5.23 17.36 -32.53
CA VAL A 30 4.32 16.44 -33.24
C VAL A 30 3.63 15.59 -32.18
N VAL A 31 2.35 15.87 -31.96
CA VAL A 31 1.49 15.06 -31.10
C VAL A 31 1.21 13.77 -31.85
N ARG A 32 1.85 12.66 -31.44
CA ARG A 32 1.58 11.33 -31.98
C ARG A 32 0.07 11.05 -31.89
N GLU A 33 -0.56 10.57 -32.97
CA GLU A 33 -1.99 10.29 -32.99
C GLU A 33 -2.39 9.35 -31.85
N PHE A 34 -3.51 9.66 -31.21
CA PHE A 34 -3.99 8.93 -30.04
C PHE A 34 -4.43 7.51 -30.43
N ASN A 35 -3.63 6.51 -30.08
CA ASN A 35 -4.00 5.12 -30.26
C ASN A 35 -4.75 4.60 -29.02
N GLU A 36 -6.07 4.46 -29.15
CA GLU A 36 -6.95 3.96 -28.08
C GLU A 36 -6.51 2.60 -27.54
N LYS A 37 -6.05 1.68 -28.41
CA LYS A 37 -5.61 0.32 -27.99
C LYS A 37 -4.35 0.37 -27.11
N GLU A 38 -3.46 1.32 -27.35
CA GLU A 38 -2.26 1.51 -26.53
C GLU A 38 -2.62 2.15 -25.19
N TYR A 39 -3.54 3.11 -25.21
CA TYR A 39 -4.06 3.78 -24.01
C TYR A 39 -4.78 2.81 -23.07
N GLU A 40 -5.62 1.91 -23.59
CA GLU A 40 -6.29 0.90 -22.77
C GLU A 40 -5.28 -0.01 -22.05
N LYS A 41 -4.27 -0.50 -22.78
CA LYS A 41 -3.20 -1.33 -22.20
C LYS A 41 -2.43 -0.57 -21.11
N TYR A 42 -2.11 0.70 -21.34
CA TYR A 42 -1.46 1.56 -20.34
C TYR A 42 -2.35 1.75 -19.10
N SER A 43 -3.63 2.05 -19.29
CA SER A 43 -4.59 2.25 -18.19
C SER A 43 -4.74 1.01 -17.32
N GLN A 44 -4.78 -0.19 -17.93
CA GLN A 44 -4.84 -1.46 -17.21
C GLN A 44 -3.56 -1.72 -16.42
N LYS A 45 -2.38 -1.48 -17.00
CA LYS A 45 -1.10 -1.57 -16.27
C LYS A 45 -1.06 -0.62 -15.06
N LYS A 46 -1.51 0.63 -15.24
CA LYS A 46 -1.59 1.63 -14.16
C LYS A 46 -2.55 1.18 -13.05
N LYS A 47 -3.71 0.63 -13.38
CA LYS A 47 -4.67 0.06 -12.41
C LYS A 47 -4.06 -1.12 -11.64
N ARG A 48 -3.41 -2.07 -12.33
CA ARG A 48 -2.72 -3.22 -11.70
C ARG A 48 -1.62 -2.77 -10.75
N ALA A 49 -0.82 -1.77 -11.13
CA ALA A 49 0.25 -1.24 -10.29
C ALA A 49 -0.29 -0.55 -9.02
N LYS A 50 -1.37 0.24 -9.13
CA LYS A 50 -2.06 0.82 -7.98
C LYS A 50 -2.60 -0.26 -7.04
N MET A 51 -3.19 -1.32 -7.59
CA MET A 51 -3.74 -2.42 -6.80
C MET A 51 -2.65 -3.20 -6.07
N LYS A 52 -1.52 -3.51 -6.73
CA LYS A 52 -0.36 -4.14 -6.09
C LYS A 52 0.19 -3.30 -4.92
N LYS A 53 0.28 -1.97 -5.08
CA LYS A 53 0.69 -1.08 -3.98
C LYS A 53 -0.27 -1.15 -2.80
N ARG A 54 -1.58 -1.16 -3.04
CA ARG A 54 -2.60 -1.30 -1.99
C ARG A 54 -2.53 -2.64 -1.27
N ILE A 55 -2.34 -3.74 -2.00
CA ILE A 55 -2.18 -5.08 -1.41
C ILE A 55 -0.94 -5.14 -0.53
N ARG A 56 0.19 -4.60 -0.99
CA ARG A 56 1.42 -4.53 -0.19
C ARG A 56 1.22 -3.70 1.09
N PHE A 57 0.49 -2.59 0.98
CA PHE A 57 0.13 -1.77 2.14
C PHE A 57 -0.77 -2.53 3.12
N LEU A 58 -1.77 -3.27 2.62
CA LEU A 58 -2.64 -4.10 3.45
C LEU A 58 -1.86 -5.21 4.15
N LYS A 59 -0.93 -5.90 3.45
CA LYS A 59 -0.03 -6.91 4.02
C LYS A 59 0.76 -6.31 5.19
N ARG A 60 1.33 -5.11 5.01
CA ARG A 60 2.07 -4.41 6.06
C ARG A 60 1.18 -4.07 7.27
N LEU A 61 -0.06 -3.63 7.05
CA LEU A 61 -1.00 -3.36 8.16
C LEU A 61 -1.43 -4.63 8.89
N MET A 62 -1.69 -5.73 8.16
CA MET A 62 -2.12 -7.01 8.75
C MET A 62 -1.11 -7.54 9.77
N VAL A 63 0.19 -7.40 9.48
CA VAL A 63 1.28 -7.84 10.37
C VAL A 63 1.22 -7.15 11.74
N TYR A 64 0.63 -5.96 11.84
CA TYR A 64 0.48 -5.24 13.11
C TYR A 64 -0.92 -5.40 13.72
N ILE A 65 -1.97 -5.41 12.90
CA ILE A 65 -3.36 -5.52 13.37
C ILE A 65 -3.66 -6.91 13.96
N ILE A 66 -3.10 -7.97 13.38
CA ILE A 66 -3.35 -9.34 13.86
C ILE A 66 -2.77 -9.55 15.27
N PRO A 67 -1.48 -9.24 15.54
CA PRO A 67 -0.93 -9.40 16.88
C PRO A 67 -1.64 -8.57 17.94
N THR A 68 -2.05 -7.33 17.61
CA THR A 68 -2.74 -6.46 18.58
C THR A 68 -4.13 -6.99 18.91
N ALA A 69 -4.89 -7.49 17.92
CA ALA A 69 -6.19 -8.08 18.15
C ALA A 69 -6.09 -9.35 19.02
N ILE A 70 -5.14 -10.24 18.72
CA ILE A 70 -4.93 -11.47 19.51
C ILE A 70 -4.50 -11.13 20.93
N SER A 71 -3.58 -10.17 21.13
CA SER A 71 -3.16 -9.77 22.47
C SER A 71 -4.32 -9.18 23.30
N LEU A 72 -5.25 -8.46 22.65
CA LEU A 72 -6.39 -7.86 23.33
C LEU A 72 -7.40 -8.92 23.78
N ILE A 73 -7.70 -9.89 22.90
CA ILE A 73 -8.60 -11.02 23.22
C ILE A 73 -8.00 -11.88 24.34
N PHE A 74 -6.70 -12.17 24.25
CA PHE A 74 -6.00 -12.93 25.27
C PHE A 74 -5.99 -12.22 26.62
N PHE A 75 -5.79 -10.90 26.62
CA PHE A 75 -5.88 -10.10 27.84
C PHE A 75 -7.27 -10.14 28.45
N GLY A 76 -8.33 -9.99 27.66
CA GLY A 76 -9.71 -10.11 28.14
C GLY A 76 -10.00 -11.46 28.79
N TYR A 77 -9.51 -12.55 28.18
CA TYR A 77 -9.64 -13.88 28.75
C TYR A 77 -8.88 -14.04 30.08
N LEU A 78 -7.65 -13.52 30.16
CA LEU A 78 -6.87 -13.54 31.40
C LEU A 78 -7.52 -12.70 32.49
N SER A 79 -8.01 -11.51 32.17
CA SER A 79 -8.66 -10.64 33.14
C SER A 79 -9.95 -11.27 33.67
N ASP A 80 -10.75 -11.92 32.81
CA ASP A 80 -11.98 -12.59 33.22
C ASP A 80 -11.68 -13.80 34.12
N MET A 81 -10.66 -14.60 33.75
CA MET A 81 -10.23 -15.74 34.55
C MET A 81 -9.66 -15.31 35.91
N LEU A 82 -8.86 -14.25 35.94
CA LEU A 82 -8.26 -13.73 37.17
C LEU A 82 -9.29 -13.04 38.06
N CYS A 83 -10.27 -12.36 37.47
CA CYS A 83 -11.44 -11.82 38.17
C CYS A 83 -12.25 -12.95 38.82
N ALA A 84 -12.45 -14.08 38.14
CA ALA A 84 -13.14 -15.24 38.71
C ALA A 84 -12.39 -15.88 39.88
N ILE A 85 -11.05 -15.89 39.86
CA ILE A 85 -10.21 -16.50 40.91
C ILE A 85 -10.01 -15.56 42.10
N ARG A 86 -9.79 -14.25 41.87
CA ARG A 86 -9.56 -13.25 42.94
C ARG A 86 -10.83 -12.60 43.47
N GLY A 87 -11.94 -12.67 42.75
CA GLY A 87 -13.19 -12.00 43.12
C GLY A 87 -13.13 -10.46 43.07
N SER A 88 -12.07 -9.88 42.49
CA SER A 88 -11.84 -8.43 42.39
C SER A 88 -11.21 -8.07 41.04
N ALA A 89 -11.60 -6.92 40.49
CA ALA A 89 -11.12 -6.38 39.20
C ALA A 89 -9.79 -5.62 39.33
N GLU A 90 -8.89 -6.07 40.21
CA GLU A 90 -7.60 -5.41 40.41
C GLU A 90 -6.63 -5.74 39.28
N LEU A 91 -6.43 -4.75 38.42
CA LEU A 91 -5.47 -4.74 37.32
C LEU A 91 -4.03 -4.64 37.85
N GLY A 92 -3.47 -5.77 38.29
CA GLY A 92 -2.13 -5.89 38.84
C GLY A 92 -1.02 -6.09 37.78
N SER A 93 -0.08 -7.00 38.05
CA SER A 93 1.07 -7.32 37.18
C SER A 93 0.72 -7.91 35.81
N GLU A 94 -0.56 -8.16 35.54
CA GLU A 94 -1.09 -8.79 34.32
C GLU A 94 -0.82 -7.94 33.07
N TRP A 95 -0.71 -6.63 33.23
CA TRP A 95 -0.34 -5.70 32.15
C TRP A 95 1.04 -5.98 31.55
N ILE A 96 1.94 -6.63 32.30
CA ILE A 96 3.28 -7.02 31.82
C ILE A 96 3.19 -8.19 30.83
N ALA A 97 2.14 -9.02 30.90
CA ALA A 97 1.95 -10.12 29.97
C ALA A 97 1.59 -9.63 28.55
N ILE A 98 0.93 -8.47 28.43
CA ILE A 98 0.51 -7.88 27.15
C ILE A 98 1.71 -7.61 26.22
N PRO A 99 2.73 -6.81 26.61
CA PRO A 99 3.86 -6.53 25.73
C PRO A 99 4.68 -7.79 25.44
N ILE A 100 4.82 -8.72 26.40
CA ILE A 100 5.55 -9.97 26.20
C ILE A 100 4.86 -10.83 25.15
N MET A 101 3.55 -11.08 25.31
CA MET A 101 2.77 -11.86 24.36
C MET A 101 2.70 -11.19 22.99
N TRP A 102 2.56 -9.87 22.96
CA TRP A 102 2.52 -9.12 21.71
C TRP A 102 3.83 -9.24 20.92
N VAL A 103 4.99 -9.16 21.59
CA VAL A 103 6.30 -9.36 20.94
C VAL A 103 6.42 -10.77 20.37
N TRP A 104 6.03 -11.80 21.13
CA TRP A 104 6.06 -13.19 20.68
C TRP A 104 5.12 -13.43 19.48
N ILE A 105 3.88 -12.96 19.54
CA ILE A 105 2.90 -13.12 18.45
C ILE A 105 3.35 -12.33 17.22
N HIS A 106 3.88 -11.12 17.39
CA HIS A 106 4.39 -10.32 16.28
C HIS A 106 5.60 -10.99 15.62
N ALA A 107 6.50 -11.61 16.39
CA ALA A 107 7.59 -12.40 15.85
C ALA A 107 7.09 -13.62 15.06
N LEU A 108 6.09 -14.34 15.59
CA LEU A 108 5.47 -15.47 14.89
C LEU A 108 4.75 -15.05 13.61
N VAL A 109 3.99 -13.95 13.63
CA VAL A 109 3.30 -13.42 12.44
C VAL A 109 4.32 -12.96 11.40
N ARG A 110 5.41 -12.30 11.80
CA ARG A 110 6.50 -11.95 10.87
C ARG A 110 7.14 -13.19 10.25
N PHE A 111 7.41 -14.21 11.06
CA PHE A 111 7.97 -15.48 10.58
C PHE A 111 7.03 -16.17 9.59
N ALA A 112 5.73 -16.26 9.91
CA ALA A 112 4.73 -16.94 9.09
C ALA A 112 4.38 -16.19 7.79
N VAL A 113 4.38 -14.85 7.82
CA VAL A 113 4.11 -14.01 6.65
C VAL A 113 5.28 -14.06 5.65
N GLY A 114 6.43 -14.60 6.08
CA GLY A 114 7.67 -14.58 5.34
C GLY A 114 8.19 -13.15 5.28
N ASP A 115 9.37 -12.91 5.83
CA ASP A 115 10.12 -11.75 5.41
C ASP A 115 10.36 -11.93 3.91
N ASP A 116 9.64 -11.17 3.09
CA ASP A 116 10.09 -10.78 1.75
C ASP A 116 11.33 -9.87 1.95
N ALA A 117 12.34 -10.38 2.67
CA ALA A 117 13.67 -9.82 2.67
C ALA A 117 14.23 -10.17 1.29
N TYR A 118 14.17 -9.15 0.41
CA TYR A 118 14.55 -9.07 -1.01
C TYR A 118 13.41 -9.26 -2.03
#